data_AF-A0A2V7LCM3-F1
#
_entry.id   AF-A0A2V7LCM3-F1
#
_cell.length_a   1.000
_cell.length_b   1.000
_cell.length_c   1.000
_cell.angle_alpha   90.00
_cell.angle_beta   90.00
_cell.angle_gamma   90.00
#
_symmetry.space_group_name_H-M   'P 1'
#
loop_
_entity.id
_entity.type
_entity.pdbx_description
1 polymer ?
#
loop_
_entity_poly.entity_id
_entity_poly.type
_entity_poly.pdbx_seq_one_letter_code
_entity_poly.pdbx_strand_id
1 'polypeptide(L)'
;MRRSGNATPGNAFIGLAVVGNAFISSCAPATRYEAPSTLRGYEILITRQDSLGRGIADGLRHRGLTVRDHVRGGSGPTAYLFAFTFRELEPPAVTWLHVRLADTRTGEIIADVSAPVDSLGATDQDRAHAVVDSLATSGALRRLMSPP
;
A
#
# COMPACT_ATOMS: atom_id res chain seq x y z
N MET A 1 -36.77 52.12 44.04
CA MET A 1 -37.18 51.64 45.38
C MET A 1 -37.26 50.11 45.33
N ARG A 2 -36.67 49.43 46.33
CA ARG A 2 -36.43 47.98 46.46
C ARG A 2 -37.67 47.07 46.33
N ARG A 3 -37.48 45.86 45.78
CA ARG A 3 -37.71 44.49 46.38
C ARG A 3 -37.78 43.47 45.23
N SER A 4 -36.89 42.48 45.12
CA SER A 4 -36.73 41.25 45.93
C SER A 4 -37.97 40.34 45.94
N GLY A 5 -37.86 39.15 45.37
CA GLY A 5 -38.81 38.04 45.54
C GLY A 5 -38.57 36.86 44.59
N ASN A 6 -37.85 35.84 45.07
CA ASN A 6 -37.75 34.50 44.48
C ASN A 6 -39.10 33.76 44.51
N ALA A 7 -39.35 32.90 43.52
CA ALA A 7 -40.06 31.62 43.68
C ALA A 7 -39.92 30.73 42.42
N THR A 8 -39.30 29.56 42.59
CA THR A 8 -39.43 28.37 41.73
C THR A 8 -40.83 27.77 41.93
N PRO A 9 -41.44 27.11 40.92
CA PRO A 9 -41.26 25.66 40.69
C PRO A 9 -41.22 25.37 39.16
N GLY A 10 -41.00 24.19 38.60
CA GLY A 10 -40.89 22.82 39.07
C GLY A 10 -40.86 21.92 37.81
N ASN A 11 -40.06 20.86 37.90
CA ASN A 11 -40.17 19.56 37.22
C ASN A 11 -40.39 19.47 35.70
N ALA A 12 -39.39 18.91 35.01
CA ALA A 12 -39.59 17.71 34.22
C ALA A 12 -38.30 16.88 34.14
N PHE A 13 -38.41 15.65 34.60
CA PHE A 13 -37.43 14.57 34.58
C PHE A 13 -36.92 14.29 33.16
N ILE A 14 -35.62 14.02 33.01
CA ILE A 14 -35.13 12.77 32.38
C ILE A 14 -33.80 12.40 33.07
N GLY A 15 -33.83 11.36 33.89
CA GLY A 15 -32.63 10.69 34.36
C GLY A 15 -32.02 9.90 33.21
N LEU A 16 -30.77 10.19 32.87
CA LEU A 16 -29.94 9.31 32.04
C LEU A 16 -28.72 8.92 32.87
N ALA A 17 -28.74 7.69 33.37
CA ALA A 17 -27.62 7.08 34.07
C ALA A 17 -26.45 6.98 33.09
N VAL A 18 -25.41 7.80 33.30
CA VAL A 18 -24.12 7.66 32.62
C VAL A 18 -23.41 6.47 33.26
N VAL A 19 -23.71 5.27 32.77
CA VAL A 19 -22.89 4.09 33.04
C VAL A 19 -21.65 4.23 32.18
N GLY A 20 -20.52 4.42 32.87
CA GLY A 20 -19.22 4.53 32.25
C GLY A 20 -18.88 3.29 31.42
N ASN A 21 -18.51 3.54 30.17
CA ASN A 21 -17.55 2.73 29.44
C ASN A 21 -16.78 3.69 28.54
N ALA A 22 -15.68 4.20 29.05
CA ALA A 22 -14.70 4.94 28.28
C ALA A 22 -14.00 3.96 27.32
N PHE A 23 -14.65 3.64 26.20
CA PHE A 23 -13.92 3.24 25.01
C PHE A 23 -13.18 4.49 24.54
N ILE A 24 -11.93 4.63 24.97
CA ILE A 24 -11.00 5.54 24.33
C ILE A 24 -10.75 4.93 22.95
N SER A 25 -11.61 5.30 22.00
CA SER A 25 -11.37 5.17 20.58
C SER A 25 -10.14 6.01 20.29
N SER A 26 -8.96 5.40 20.40
CA SER A 26 -7.74 5.93 19.85
C SER A 26 -7.86 5.84 18.33
N CYS A 27 -8.63 6.76 17.75
CA CYS A 27 -8.41 7.14 16.38
C CYS A 27 -7.09 7.90 16.41
N ALA A 28 -6.01 7.27 15.98
CA ALA A 28 -4.85 8.01 15.55
C ALA A 28 -5.37 9.15 14.65
N PRO A 29 -4.92 10.41 14.85
CA PRO A 29 -5.36 11.49 13.98
C PRO A 29 -5.12 11.05 12.53
N ALA A 30 -6.03 11.40 11.63
CA ALA A 30 -5.80 11.37 10.20
C ALA A 30 -4.69 12.38 9.89
N THR A 31 -3.48 12.07 10.35
CA THR A 31 -2.25 12.64 9.87
C THR A 31 -2.27 12.30 8.41
N ARG A 32 -2.44 13.34 7.60
CA ARG A 32 -2.29 13.27 6.15
C ARG A 32 -0.92 12.64 5.94
N TYR A 33 -0.89 11.33 5.69
CA TYR A 33 0.35 10.62 5.45
C TYR A 33 0.85 11.14 4.12
N GLU A 34 1.85 12.01 4.20
CA GLU A 34 2.58 12.44 3.03
C GLU A 34 3.56 11.31 2.73
N ALA A 35 3.31 10.62 1.61
CA ALA A 35 4.23 9.63 1.10
C ALA A 35 5.63 10.23 1.13
N PRO A 36 6.64 9.53 1.66
CA PRO A 36 7.98 10.09 1.84
C PRO A 36 8.43 10.79 0.55
N SER A 37 8.73 12.08 0.64
CA SER A 37 9.14 12.93 -0.50
C SER A 37 10.38 12.37 -1.22
N THR A 38 11.13 11.52 -0.52
CA THR A 38 12.10 10.61 -1.09
C THR A 38 11.60 9.19 -0.96
N LEU A 39 11.14 8.61 -2.07
CA LEU A 39 10.91 7.17 -2.18
C LEU A 39 12.22 6.38 -1.94
N ARG A 40 13.39 7.00 -1.78
CA ARG A 40 14.65 6.31 -1.48
C ARG A 40 14.57 5.43 -0.23
N GLY A 41 15.23 4.27 -0.29
CA GLY A 41 15.42 3.40 0.86
C GLY A 41 14.31 2.39 1.08
N TYR A 42 13.33 2.27 0.17
CA TYR A 42 12.37 1.17 0.25
C TYR A 42 13.07 -0.17 0.07
N GLU A 43 12.78 -1.08 0.99
CA GLU A 43 13.01 -2.51 0.78
C GLU A 43 11.82 -3.09 0.03
N ILE A 44 12.09 -3.91 -0.99
CA ILE A 44 11.03 -4.60 -1.74
C ILE A 44 10.87 -6.00 -1.17
N LEU A 45 9.69 -6.30 -0.62
CA LEU A 45 9.33 -7.61 -0.12
C LEU A 45 8.63 -8.40 -1.23
N ILE A 46 9.22 -9.54 -1.63
CA ILE A 46 8.67 -10.47 -2.61
C ILE A 46 8.58 -11.85 -1.97
N THR A 47 7.41 -12.23 -1.46
CA THR A 47 7.22 -13.53 -0.79
C THR A 47 6.99 -14.68 -1.77
N ARG A 48 6.68 -14.37 -3.04
CA ARG A 48 6.40 -15.37 -4.06
C ARG A 48 7.70 -16.00 -4.57
N GLN A 49 7.79 -17.32 -4.49
CA GLN A 49 8.99 -18.09 -4.83
C GLN A 49 8.89 -18.86 -6.16
N ASP A 50 7.83 -18.62 -6.95
CA ASP A 50 7.73 -19.16 -8.30
C ASP A 50 8.79 -18.55 -9.24
N SER A 51 8.91 -19.08 -10.47
CA SER A 51 9.92 -18.65 -11.43
C SER A 51 9.80 -17.15 -11.76
N LEU A 52 8.57 -16.65 -11.91
CA LEU A 52 8.32 -15.23 -12.16
C LEU A 52 8.72 -14.35 -10.96
N GLY A 53 8.38 -14.74 -9.73
CA GLY A 53 8.74 -14.03 -8.50
C GLY A 53 10.25 -13.98 -8.28
N ARG A 54 10.96 -15.09 -8.49
CA ARG A 54 12.42 -15.15 -8.45
C ARG A 54 13.06 -14.29 -9.53
N GLY A 55 12.57 -14.37 -10.77
CA GLY A 55 13.06 -13.55 -11.87
C GLY A 55 12.90 -12.04 -11.61
N ILE A 56 11.76 -11.62 -11.05
CA ILE A 56 11.53 -10.22 -10.69
C ILE A 56 12.47 -9.80 -9.55
N ALA A 57 12.62 -10.64 -8.52
CA ALA A 57 13.50 -10.36 -7.40
C ALA A 57 14.95 -10.17 -7.87
N ASP A 58 15.43 -11.06 -8.72
CA ASP A 58 16.78 -10.98 -9.28
C ASP A 58 16.93 -9.75 -10.17
N GLY A 59 15.97 -9.48 -11.06
CA GLY A 59 16.01 -8.30 -11.91
C GLY A 59 16.04 -6.99 -11.12
N LEU A 60 15.22 -6.84 -10.06
CA LEU A 60 15.24 -5.65 -9.20
C LEU A 60 16.57 -5.52 -8.43
N ARG A 61 17.16 -6.61 -7.95
CA ARG A 61 18.50 -6.60 -7.33
C ARG A 61 19.57 -6.15 -8.32
N HIS A 62 19.54 -6.63 -9.57
CA HIS A 62 20.47 -6.18 -10.61
C HIS A 62 20.32 -4.68 -10.93
N ARG A 63 19.15 -4.09 -10.67
CA ARG A 63 18.90 -2.65 -10.75
C ARG A 63 19.31 -1.88 -9.49
N GLY A 64 19.90 -2.53 -8.50
CA GLY A 64 20.40 -1.90 -7.26
C GLY A 64 19.37 -1.76 -6.15
N LEU A 65 18.20 -2.41 -6.25
CA LEU A 65 17.17 -2.37 -5.22
C LEU A 65 17.40 -3.47 -4.18
N THR A 66 17.12 -3.15 -2.90
CA THR A 66 17.16 -4.14 -1.82
C THR A 66 15.88 -4.99 -1.86
N VAL A 67 16.01 -6.28 -2.19
CA VAL A 67 14.88 -7.21 -2.26
C VAL A 67 15.01 -8.30 -1.20
N ARG A 68 13.94 -8.49 -0.42
CA ARG A 68 13.80 -9.51 0.61
C ARG A 68 12.65 -10.45 0.30
N ASP A 69 12.75 -11.68 0.78
CA ASP A 69 11.78 -12.75 0.55
C ASP A 69 10.92 -13.10 1.78
N HIS A 70 11.23 -12.50 2.94
CA HIS A 70 10.50 -12.68 4.18
C HIS A 70 10.33 -11.36 4.93
N VAL A 71 9.23 -11.28 5.69
CA VAL A 71 8.95 -10.15 6.57
C VAL A 71 9.94 -10.19 7.74
N ARG A 72 10.68 -9.10 7.98
CA ARG A 72 11.39 -8.87 9.24
C ARG A 72 10.77 -7.67 9.93
N GLY A 73 10.64 -7.73 11.25
CA GLY A 73 10.29 -6.57 12.05
C GLY A 73 11.32 -5.44 11.84
N GLY A 74 10.84 -4.23 11.57
CA GLY A 74 11.67 -3.05 11.33
C GLY A 74 10.80 -1.84 10.98
N SER A 75 11.34 -0.63 11.18
CA SER A 75 10.66 0.64 10.89
C SER A 75 11.00 1.23 9.51
N GLY A 76 11.86 0.54 8.73
CA GLY A 76 12.26 1.00 7.41
C GLY A 76 11.10 1.02 6.42
N PRO A 77 11.06 1.97 5.47
CA PRO A 77 10.07 1.97 4.41
C PRO A 77 10.18 0.67 3.61
N THR A 78 9.07 -0.05 3.46
CA THR A 78 9.02 -1.34 2.77
C THR A 78 7.84 -1.34 1.81
N ALA A 79 8.04 -1.89 0.61
CA ALA A 79 6.99 -2.11 -0.37
C ALA A 79 6.80 -3.60 -0.61
N TYR A 80 5.58 -4.09 -0.47
CA TYR A 80 5.23 -5.46 -0.80
C TYR A 80 4.89 -5.58 -2.28
N LEU A 81 5.55 -6.52 -2.97
CA LEU A 81 5.20 -6.91 -4.31
C LEU A 81 4.13 -8.00 -4.27
N PHE A 82 3.00 -7.74 -4.91
CA PHE A 82 2.04 -8.77 -5.24
C PHE A 82 1.77 -8.79 -6.74
N ALA A 83 1.57 -10.01 -7.25
CA ALA A 83 1.32 -10.26 -8.64
C ALA A 83 0.12 -11.22 -8.78
N PHE A 84 -0.77 -10.92 -9.71
CA PHE A 84 -1.93 -11.77 -10.00
C PHE A 84 -2.29 -11.68 -11.48
N THR A 85 -2.91 -12.75 -11.99
CA THR A 85 -3.43 -12.78 -13.35
C THR A 85 -4.95 -12.64 -13.35
N PHE A 86 -5.48 -11.86 -14.28
CA PHE A 86 -6.91 -11.72 -14.51
C PHE A 86 -7.21 -12.09 -15.96
N ARG A 87 -8.18 -12.98 -16.18
CA ARG A 87 -8.60 -13.38 -17.52
C ARG A 87 -9.94 -12.75 -17.85
N GLU A 88 -9.99 -11.99 -18.94
CA GLU A 88 -11.24 -11.47 -19.48
C GLU A 88 -12.11 -12.61 -20.00
N LEU A 89 -13.42 -12.47 -19.79
CA LEU A 89 -14.40 -13.49 -20.17
C LEU A 89 -14.94 -13.24 -21.59
N GLU A 90 -14.91 -11.99 -22.06
CA GLU A 90 -15.41 -11.60 -23.37
C GLU A 90 -14.32 -11.70 -24.45
N PRO A 91 -14.64 -12.15 -25.67
CA PRO A 91 -13.69 -12.20 -26.76
C PRO A 91 -13.18 -10.80 -27.21
N PRO A 92 -11.87 -10.66 -27.50
CA PRO A 92 -10.82 -11.68 -27.35
C PRO A 92 -10.48 -11.88 -25.87
N ALA A 93 -10.52 -13.13 -25.39
CA ALA A 93 -10.28 -13.44 -23.97
C ALA A 93 -8.79 -13.25 -23.60
N VAL A 94 -8.41 -12.01 -23.28
CA VAL A 94 -7.04 -11.64 -22.90
C VAL A 94 -6.78 -12.03 -21.45
N THR A 95 -5.58 -12.56 -21.18
CA THR A 95 -5.09 -12.75 -19.81
C THR A 95 -4.11 -11.64 -19.48
N TRP A 96 -4.40 -10.88 -18.44
CA TRP A 96 -3.60 -9.78 -17.93
C TRP A 96 -2.73 -10.25 -16.78
N LEU A 97 -1.48 -9.79 -16.73
CA LEU A 97 -0.65 -9.83 -15.54
C LEU A 97 -0.68 -8.45 -14.90
N HIS A 98 -1.04 -8.42 -13.62
CA HIS A 98 -0.92 -7.25 -12.77
C HIS A 98 0.20 -7.49 -11.76
N VAL A 99 1.11 -6.53 -11.65
CA VAL A 99 2.17 -6.48 -10.64
C VAL A 99 2.09 -5.14 -9.94
N ARG A 100 2.09 -5.13 -8.61
CA ARG A 100 1.96 -3.90 -7.82
C ARG A 100 2.95 -3.90 -6.67
N LEU A 101 3.54 -2.75 -6.41
CA LEU A 101 4.33 -2.43 -5.23
C LEU A 101 3.48 -1.57 -4.30
N ALA A 102 3.09 -2.12 -3.16
CA ALA A 102 2.32 -1.41 -2.14
C ALA A 102 3.19 -1.05 -0.94
N ASP A 103 3.18 0.21 -0.51
CA ASP A 103 3.78 0.61 0.77
C ASP A 103 3.13 -0.21 1.91
N THR A 104 3.92 -0.93 2.69
CA THR A 104 3.40 -1.84 3.72
C THR A 104 2.80 -1.12 4.93
N ARG A 105 3.03 0.19 5.08
CA ARG A 105 2.50 1.02 6.16
C ARG A 105 1.15 1.63 5.80
N THR A 106 0.93 1.98 4.54
CA THR A 106 -0.29 2.69 4.09
C THR A 106 -1.15 1.92 3.11
N GLY A 107 -0.60 0.89 2.47
CA GLY A 107 -1.24 0.19 1.36
C GLY A 107 -1.25 0.98 0.04
N GLU A 108 -0.61 2.15 -0.01
CA GLU A 108 -0.53 2.95 -1.23
C GLU A 108 0.24 2.21 -2.31
N ILE A 109 -0.30 2.14 -3.53
CA ILE A 109 0.40 1.58 -4.68
C ILE A 109 1.41 2.62 -5.17
N ILE A 110 2.68 2.38 -4.86
CA ILE A 110 3.75 3.29 -5.23
C ILE A 110 4.23 3.05 -6.67
N ALA A 111 4.06 1.83 -7.20
CA ALA A 111 4.32 1.52 -8.61
C ALA A 111 3.53 0.29 -9.04
N ASP A 112 3.16 0.24 -10.32
CA ASP A 112 2.42 -0.89 -10.88
C ASP A 112 2.76 -1.13 -12.35
N VAL A 113 2.47 -2.36 -12.79
CA VAL A 113 2.52 -2.82 -14.18
C VAL A 113 1.26 -3.61 -14.44
N SER A 114 0.57 -3.30 -15.53
CA SER A 114 -0.55 -4.07 -16.04
C SER A 114 -0.35 -4.29 -17.53
N ALA A 115 -0.23 -5.54 -17.96
CA ALA A 115 0.01 -5.86 -19.36
C ALA A 115 -0.59 -7.22 -19.75
N PRO A 116 -0.99 -7.40 -21.02
CA PRO A 116 -1.35 -8.71 -21.55
C PRO A 116 -0.18 -9.69 -21.41
N VAL A 117 -0.46 -10.90 -20.93
CA VAL A 117 0.58 -11.92 -20.64
C VAL A 117 1.37 -12.32 -21.89
N ASP A 118 0.73 -12.31 -23.06
CA ASP A 118 1.32 -12.59 -24.37
C ASP A 118 2.29 -11.48 -24.84
N SER A 119 2.08 -10.24 -24.40
CA SER A 119 2.98 -9.11 -24.70
C SER A 119 4.30 -9.13 -23.91
N LEU A 120 4.35 -9.88 -22.81
CA LEU A 120 5.48 -9.88 -21.86
C LEU A 120 6.55 -10.93 -22.19
N GLY A 121 6.35 -11.70 -23.25
CA GLY A 121 7.27 -12.75 -23.67
C GLY A 121 6.77 -14.16 -23.32
N ALA A 122 7.45 -15.14 -23.93
CA ALA A 122 7.01 -16.53 -23.95
C ALA A 122 7.30 -17.27 -22.63
N THR A 123 8.35 -16.88 -21.92
CA THR A 123 8.77 -17.54 -20.68
C THR A 123 8.54 -16.68 -19.44
N ASP A 124 8.46 -17.29 -18.25
CA ASP A 124 8.39 -16.54 -16.99
C ASP A 124 9.59 -15.62 -16.78
N GLN A 125 10.75 -15.97 -17.35
CA GLN A 125 11.95 -15.15 -17.26
C GLN A 125 11.86 -13.92 -18.16
N ASP A 126 11.34 -14.06 -19.38
CA ASP A 126 11.07 -12.92 -20.27
C ASP A 126 10.06 -11.97 -19.62
N ARG A 127 9.00 -12.54 -19.03
CA ARG A 127 7.96 -11.79 -18.33
C ARG A 127 8.53 -11.04 -17.12
N ALA A 128 9.38 -11.68 -16.34
CA ALA A 128 10.06 -11.03 -15.22
C ALA A 128 10.90 -9.84 -15.70
N HIS A 129 11.66 -9.99 -16.78
CA HIS A 129 12.47 -8.92 -17.35
C HIS A 129 11.60 -7.75 -17.81
N ALA A 130 10.54 -8.02 -18.57
CA ALA A 130 9.60 -7.00 -19.04
C ALA A 130 8.90 -6.26 -17.90
N VAL A 131 8.52 -6.97 -16.83
CA VAL A 131 7.97 -6.36 -15.62
C VAL A 131 9.00 -5.45 -14.94
N VAL A 132 10.24 -5.90 -14.78
CA VAL A 132 11.31 -5.10 -14.15
C VAL A 132 11.61 -3.84 -14.96
N ASP A 133 11.65 -3.95 -16.29
CA ASP A 133 11.89 -2.81 -17.19
C ASP A 133 10.73 -1.80 -17.15
N SER A 134 9.50 -2.30 -17.11
CA SER A 134 8.29 -1.48 -16.97
C SER A 134 8.27 -0.76 -15.62
N LEU A 135 8.56 -1.49 -14.52
CA LEU A 135 8.69 -0.93 -13.19
C LEU A 135 9.79 0.14 -13.14
N ALA A 136 10.97 -0.11 -13.72
CA ALA A 136 12.09 0.83 -13.76
C ALA A 136 11.79 2.09 -14.58
N THR A 137 10.84 2.01 -15.51
CA THR A 137 10.37 3.17 -16.29
C THR A 137 9.31 3.97 -15.55
N SER A 138 8.64 3.38 -14.54
CA SER A 138 7.69 4.11 -13.70
C SER A 138 8.39 5.25 -12.95
N GLY A 139 7.76 6.43 -12.94
CA GLY A 139 8.32 7.62 -12.29
C GLY A 139 8.54 7.46 -10.78
N ALA A 140 7.89 6.49 -10.15
CA ALA A 140 8.11 6.15 -8.76
C ALA A 140 9.37 5.31 -8.54
N LEU A 141 9.61 4.28 -9.37
CA LEU A 141 10.83 3.48 -9.28
C LEU A 141 12.07 4.24 -9.74
N ARG A 142 11.94 5.17 -10.70
CA ARG A 142 13.04 6.09 -11.02
C ARG A 142 13.45 6.93 -9.80
N ARG A 143 12.49 7.43 -9.03
CA ARG A 143 12.75 8.16 -7.78
C ARG A 143 13.40 7.29 -6.71
N LEU A 144 13.16 5.98 -6.72
CA LEU A 144 13.86 5.00 -5.88
C LEU A 144 15.34 4.84 -6.26
N MET A 145 15.66 4.94 -7.57
CA MET A 145 16.95 4.52 -8.14
C MET A 145 17.96 5.65 -8.44
N SER A 146 17.52 6.89 -8.73
CA SER A 146 18.44 8.01 -9.05
C SER A 146 19.40 8.31 -7.90
N PRO A 147 20.64 8.82 -8.04
CA PRO A 147 21.49 9.31 -6.93
C PRO A 147 21.04 10.70 -6.38
N PRO A 148 21.47 11.12 -5.16
CA PRO A 148 21.07 12.40 -4.56
C PRO A 148 21.55 13.62 -5.36
#